data_AF-A0A7W1FAA7-F1
#
_entry.id   AF-A0A7W1FAA7-F1
#
_cell.length_a   1.000
_cell.length_b   1.000
_cell.length_c   1.000
_cell.angle_alpha   90.00
_cell.angle_beta   90.00
_cell.angle_gamma   90.00
#
_symmetry.space_group_name_H-M   'P 1'
#
loop_
_entity.id
_entity.type
_entity.pdbx_description
1 polymer ?
#
loop_
_entity_poly.entity_id
_entity_poly.type
_entity_poly.pdbx_seq_one_letter_code
_entity_poly.pdbx_strand_id
1 'polypeptide(L)'
;MVALTASIGWPVLDRVRFGDAFAISPHGLFIAIGFMIGASLLARMAVRRGIDEEHIQSIIFWCLVGAIIGSRFFYVLAHFSEFDNLGQMLAIWRGGISLLGGIAGAVLINVHRLRRYGYRFFQVADPGAVAVALGIAIGRTGDLIIGDHLGKPTSWLLAWRYSGGTLAPPFTCAAEVCQASLQGGHLERITRQGATLFDSNGAILAQGVGVHQTALYDMILVALLFGLLWFLQKRPRREGVLTLTFGLLYGCFRLLEDSLRIDKRFGPLTGSQWTALTVAVISAAILLWWRFQPGGPAVRSVEPVQDQGGEAPEEPEPEALT
;
A
#
# COMPACT_ATOMS: atom_id res chain seq x y z
N MET A 1 30.54 -11.44 22.58
CA MET A 1 30.12 -10.33 21.70
C MET A 1 28.76 -9.88 22.19
N VAL A 2 28.66 -8.69 22.78
CA VAL A 2 27.41 -8.11 23.26
C VAL A 2 26.59 -7.74 22.02
N ALA A 3 25.67 -8.61 21.62
CA ALA A 3 24.69 -8.26 20.60
C ALA A 3 23.83 -7.14 21.21
N LEU A 4 23.84 -5.97 20.59
CA LEU A 4 22.88 -4.90 20.88
C LEU A 4 21.48 -5.44 20.51
N THR A 5 20.86 -6.20 21.42
CA THR A 5 19.52 -6.76 21.23
C THR A 5 18.48 -5.69 21.49
N ALA A 6 18.48 -4.64 20.68
CA ALA A 6 17.26 -3.88 20.51
C ALA A 6 16.32 -4.79 19.72
N SER A 7 15.28 -5.30 20.37
CA SER A 7 14.15 -5.96 19.72
C SER A 7 12.93 -5.15 20.08
N ILE A 8 12.12 -4.82 19.08
CA ILE A 8 10.88 -4.08 19.29
C ILE A 8 9.77 -5.13 19.39
N GLY A 9 8.93 -5.07 20.41
CA GLY A 9 7.85 -6.02 20.60
C GLY A 9 6.61 -5.33 21.11
N TRP A 10 5.46 -5.76 20.61
CA TRP A 10 4.15 -5.30 21.06
C TRP A 10 3.15 -6.47 20.97
N PRO A 11 2.08 -6.45 21.77
CA PRO A 11 1.02 -7.45 21.66
C PRO A 11 0.26 -7.28 20.34
N VAL A 12 -0.06 -8.38 19.68
CA VAL A 12 -0.83 -8.37 18.43
C VAL A 12 -2.32 -8.54 18.70
N LEU A 13 -3.13 -7.95 17.84
CA LEU A 13 -4.58 -8.01 17.90
C LEU A 13 -5.14 -8.33 16.52
N ASP A 14 -5.62 -9.56 16.33
CA ASP A 14 -6.18 -10.01 15.06
C ASP A 14 -7.50 -9.29 14.72
N ARG A 15 -8.40 -9.19 15.71
CA ARG A 15 -9.76 -8.66 15.58
C ARG A 15 -10.24 -8.02 16.87
N VAL A 16 -10.96 -6.91 16.73
CA VAL A 16 -11.76 -6.31 17.80
C VAL A 16 -13.15 -6.92 17.73
N ARG A 17 -13.53 -7.71 18.74
CA ARG A 17 -14.83 -8.38 18.82
C ARG A 17 -15.83 -7.50 19.58
N PHE A 18 -17.02 -7.35 19.03
CA PHE A 18 -18.17 -6.68 19.64
C PHE A 18 -19.27 -7.72 19.84
N GLY A 19 -19.29 -8.33 21.02
CA GLY A 19 -20.10 -9.52 21.28
C GLY A 19 -19.68 -10.73 20.44
N ASP A 20 -20.58 -11.70 20.30
CA ASP A 20 -20.27 -13.00 19.68
C ASP A 20 -20.33 -12.98 18.15
N ALA A 21 -21.09 -12.05 17.56
CA ALA A 21 -21.43 -12.08 16.13
C ALA A 21 -20.62 -11.11 15.25
N PHE A 22 -20.01 -10.07 15.83
CA PHE A 22 -19.38 -9.00 15.06
C PHE A 22 -17.91 -8.80 15.45
N ALA A 23 -17.03 -8.78 14.45
CA ALA A 23 -15.60 -8.56 14.67
C ALA A 23 -15.00 -7.70 13.55
N ILE A 24 -14.32 -6.63 13.92
CA ILE A 24 -13.62 -5.74 13.00
C ILE A 24 -12.13 -6.07 13.04
N SER A 25 -11.52 -6.30 11.88
CA SER A 25 -10.07 -6.44 11.79
C SER A 25 -9.40 -5.05 11.71
N PRO A 26 -8.40 -4.76 12.55
CA PRO A 26 -7.60 -3.53 12.45
C PRO A 26 -7.01 -3.33 11.05
N HIS A 27 -6.64 -4.40 10.36
CA HIS A 27 -6.14 -4.35 8.99
C HIS A 27 -7.11 -3.66 8.02
N GLY A 28 -8.37 -4.11 7.99
CA GLY A 28 -9.39 -3.49 7.13
C GLY A 28 -9.72 -2.05 7.52
N LEU A 29 -9.71 -1.74 8.81
CA LEU A 29 -9.95 -0.39 9.32
C LEU A 29 -8.87 0.59 8.85
N PHE A 30 -7.59 0.24 8.99
CA PHE A 30 -6.49 1.12 8.58
C PHE A 30 -6.36 1.25 7.07
N ILE A 31 -6.74 0.22 6.30
CA ILE A 31 -6.89 0.36 4.84
C ILE A 31 -7.97 1.38 4.49
N ALA A 32 -9.13 1.32 5.15
CA ALA A 32 -10.21 2.28 4.91
C ALA A 32 -9.80 3.72 5.28
N ILE A 33 -9.15 3.91 6.43
CA ILE A 33 -8.62 5.21 6.85
C ILE A 33 -7.57 5.72 5.86
N GLY A 34 -6.63 4.86 5.44
CA GLY A 34 -5.61 5.18 4.45
C GLY A 34 -6.21 5.59 3.10
N PHE A 35 -7.26 4.88 2.64
CA PHE A 35 -8.02 5.24 1.45
C PHE A 35 -8.69 6.60 1.61
N MET A 36 -9.39 6.86 2.71
CA MET A 36 -10.11 8.13 2.92
C MET A 36 -9.16 9.33 2.97
N ILE A 37 -8.03 9.20 3.69
CA ILE A 37 -7.02 10.25 3.77
C ILE A 37 -6.32 10.45 2.42
N GLY A 38 -5.95 9.36 1.74
CA GLY A 38 -5.35 9.40 0.41
C GLY A 38 -6.28 10.02 -0.64
N ALA A 39 -7.54 9.61 -0.69
CA ALA A 39 -8.57 10.15 -1.57
C ALA A 39 -8.78 11.65 -1.34
N SER A 40 -8.87 12.07 -0.07
CA SER A 40 -8.99 13.49 0.29
C SER A 40 -7.77 14.29 -0.17
N LEU A 41 -6.57 13.74 -0.01
CA LEU A 41 -5.34 14.37 -0.46
C LEU A 41 -5.28 14.48 -2.00
N LEU A 42 -5.66 13.41 -2.70
CA LEU A 42 -5.75 13.38 -4.17
C LEU A 42 -6.72 14.44 -4.68
N ALA A 43 -7.93 14.50 -4.13
CA ALA A 43 -8.93 15.50 -4.53
C ALA A 43 -8.38 16.92 -4.38
N ARG A 44 -7.81 17.25 -3.20
CA ARG A 44 -7.20 18.57 -2.95
C ARG A 44 -6.08 18.89 -3.92
N MET A 45 -5.20 17.94 -4.20
CA MET A 45 -4.07 18.14 -5.11
C MET A 45 -4.49 18.23 -6.57
N ALA A 46 -5.50 17.47 -6.99
CA ALA A 46 -6.04 17.48 -8.34
C ALA A 46 -6.74 18.81 -8.66
N VAL A 47 -7.57 19.31 -7.73
CA VAL A 47 -8.26 20.62 -7.87
C VAL A 47 -7.25 21.75 -8.06
N ARG A 48 -6.19 21.79 -7.24
CA ARG A 48 -5.10 22.77 -7.38
C ARG A 48 -4.32 22.65 -8.69
N ARG A 49 -4.47 21.55 -9.42
CA ARG A 49 -3.86 21.30 -10.74
C ARG A 49 -4.85 21.53 -11.90
N GLY A 50 -6.00 22.12 -11.62
CA GLY A 50 -7.02 22.45 -12.63
C GLY A 50 -7.88 21.27 -13.08
N ILE A 51 -7.94 20.20 -12.27
CA ILE A 51 -8.93 19.13 -12.47
C ILE A 51 -10.20 19.54 -11.71
N ASP A 52 -11.34 19.43 -12.36
CA ASP A 52 -12.62 19.76 -11.74
C ASP A 52 -12.92 18.85 -10.54
N GLU A 53 -13.55 19.41 -9.50
CA GLU A 53 -13.82 18.70 -8.26
C GLU A 53 -14.80 17.53 -8.46
N GLU A 54 -15.86 17.72 -9.24
CA GLU A 54 -16.83 16.66 -9.55
C GLU A 54 -16.15 15.54 -10.35
N HIS A 55 -15.31 15.92 -11.32
CA HIS A 55 -14.58 14.94 -12.11
C HIS A 55 -13.60 14.10 -11.26
N ILE A 56 -12.84 14.71 -10.34
CA ILE A 56 -11.91 13.94 -9.51
C ILE A 56 -12.63 13.06 -8.48
N GLN A 57 -13.72 13.54 -7.89
CA GLN A 57 -14.54 12.74 -6.97
C GLN A 57 -15.13 11.53 -7.70
N SER A 58 -15.65 11.72 -8.93
CA SER A 58 -16.09 10.64 -9.82
C SER A 58 -14.97 9.63 -10.10
N ILE A 59 -13.77 10.10 -10.47
CA ILE A 59 -12.61 9.23 -10.72
C ILE A 59 -12.24 8.42 -9.47
N ILE A 60 -12.20 9.04 -8.29
CA ILE A 60 -11.89 8.38 -7.00
C ILE A 60 -12.92 7.30 -6.69
N PHE A 61 -14.21 7.63 -6.78
CA PHE A 61 -15.29 6.68 -6.55
C PHE A 61 -15.16 5.46 -7.45
N TRP A 62 -14.94 5.70 -8.74
CA TRP A 62 -14.79 4.61 -9.69
C TRP A 62 -13.46 3.88 -9.60
N CYS A 63 -12.40 4.52 -9.09
CA CYS A 63 -11.17 3.82 -8.70
C CYS A 63 -11.47 2.77 -7.62
N LEU A 64 -12.24 3.12 -6.59
CA LEU A 64 -12.63 2.17 -5.54
C LEU A 64 -13.46 1.01 -6.12
N VAL A 65 -14.49 1.32 -6.92
CA VAL A 65 -15.34 0.30 -7.57
C VAL A 65 -14.51 -0.61 -8.48
N GLY A 66 -13.67 -0.01 -9.33
CA GLY A 66 -12.78 -0.75 -10.23
C GLY A 66 -11.76 -1.61 -9.49
N ALA A 67 -11.24 -1.14 -8.35
CA ALA A 67 -10.32 -1.92 -7.52
C ALA A 67 -11.00 -3.16 -6.92
N ILE A 68 -12.22 -3.02 -6.41
CA ILE A 68 -12.97 -4.15 -5.85
C ILE A 68 -13.29 -5.16 -6.94
N ILE A 69 -13.87 -4.70 -8.06
CA ILE A 69 -14.26 -5.59 -9.18
C ILE A 69 -13.02 -6.25 -9.80
N GLY A 70 -11.99 -5.46 -10.11
CA GLY A 70 -10.78 -5.95 -10.74
C GLY A 70 -10.01 -6.92 -9.85
N SER A 71 -9.89 -6.62 -8.55
CA SER A 71 -9.18 -7.51 -7.61
C SER A 71 -9.81 -8.89 -7.56
N ARG A 72 -11.15 -8.97 -7.61
CA ARG A 72 -11.85 -10.25 -7.65
C ARG A 72 -11.75 -10.92 -9.02
N PHE A 73 -12.02 -10.18 -10.09
CA PHE A 73 -12.01 -10.70 -11.45
C PHE A 73 -10.68 -11.37 -11.81
N PHE A 74 -9.56 -10.68 -11.57
CA PHE A 74 -8.24 -11.23 -11.88
C PHE A 74 -7.81 -12.35 -10.93
N TYR A 75 -8.30 -12.37 -9.69
CA TYR A 75 -8.10 -13.51 -8.80
C TYR A 75 -8.82 -14.76 -9.35
N VAL A 76 -10.09 -14.62 -9.71
CA VAL A 76 -10.89 -15.71 -10.30
C VAL A 76 -10.26 -16.20 -11.59
N LEU A 77 -9.74 -15.31 -12.43
CA LEU A 77 -9.06 -15.70 -13.67
C LEU A 77 -7.79 -16.53 -13.41
N ALA A 78 -7.00 -16.15 -12.40
CA ALA A 78 -5.76 -16.87 -12.06
C ALA A 78 -6.02 -18.22 -11.37
N HIS A 79 -7.13 -18.34 -10.65
CA HIS A 79 -7.53 -19.51 -9.87
C HIS A 79 -8.79 -20.18 -10.43
N PHE A 80 -9.04 -20.07 -11.74
CA PHE A 80 -10.33 -20.45 -12.34
C PHE A 80 -10.70 -21.91 -12.09
N SER A 81 -9.69 -22.80 -12.05
CA SER A 81 -9.87 -24.24 -11.78
C SER A 81 -10.25 -24.56 -10.33
N GLU A 82 -10.17 -23.62 -9.40
CA GLU A 82 -10.50 -23.81 -7.98
C GLU A 82 -11.98 -23.51 -7.67
N PHE A 83 -12.76 -23.06 -8.66
CA PHE A 83 -14.15 -22.62 -8.47
C PHE A 83 -15.15 -23.53 -9.17
N ASP A 84 -16.09 -24.08 -8.38
CA ASP A 84 -17.15 -24.96 -8.89
C ASP A 84 -18.39 -24.20 -9.39
N ASN A 85 -18.62 -22.97 -8.91
CA ASN A 85 -19.82 -22.20 -9.25
C ASN A 85 -19.61 -20.68 -9.29
N LEU A 86 -20.52 -19.98 -9.97
CA LEU A 86 -20.46 -18.52 -10.15
C LEU A 86 -20.65 -17.76 -8.83
N GLY A 87 -21.44 -18.30 -7.89
CA GLY A 87 -21.67 -17.68 -6.59
C GLY A 87 -20.37 -17.56 -5.77
N GLN A 88 -19.52 -18.58 -5.81
CA GLN A 88 -18.19 -18.54 -5.21
C GLN A 88 -17.30 -17.51 -5.91
N MET A 89 -17.35 -17.41 -7.23
CA MET A 89 -16.55 -16.43 -7.98
C MET A 89 -16.91 -14.97 -7.61
N LEU A 90 -18.14 -14.68 -7.19
CA LEU A 90 -18.56 -13.34 -6.78
C LEU A 90 -18.41 -13.06 -5.27
N ALA A 91 -18.15 -14.09 -4.46
CA ALA A 91 -18.08 -13.99 -3.00
C ALA A 91 -16.79 -13.29 -2.51
N ILE A 92 -16.73 -11.96 -2.65
CA ILE A 92 -15.59 -11.12 -2.22
C ILE A 92 -15.29 -11.20 -0.71
N TRP A 93 -16.30 -11.54 0.10
CA TRP A 93 -16.16 -11.67 1.56
C TRP A 93 -15.46 -12.96 2.00
N ARG A 94 -15.24 -13.93 1.10
CA ARG A 94 -14.47 -15.15 1.39
C ARG A 94 -12.96 -14.96 1.21
N GLY A 95 -12.50 -13.75 0.92
CA GLY A 95 -11.12 -13.48 0.53
C GLY A 95 -10.85 -13.84 -0.93
N GLY A 96 -9.58 -14.02 -1.29
CA GLY A 96 -9.17 -14.24 -2.68
C GLY A 96 -9.28 -12.96 -3.51
N ILE A 97 -8.43 -11.99 -3.17
CA ILE A 97 -8.34 -10.70 -3.84
C ILE A 97 -6.94 -10.53 -4.42
N SER A 98 -6.87 -10.11 -5.69
CA SER A 98 -5.61 -9.82 -6.36
C SER A 98 -5.28 -8.34 -6.25
N LEU A 99 -4.16 -7.99 -5.62
CA LEU A 99 -3.68 -6.60 -5.53
C LEU A 99 -3.48 -5.98 -6.93
N LEU A 100 -2.78 -6.70 -7.81
CA LEU A 100 -2.54 -6.27 -9.20
C LEU A 100 -3.85 -6.17 -9.98
N GLY A 101 -4.78 -7.10 -9.73
CA GLY A 101 -6.12 -7.06 -10.28
C GLY A 101 -6.88 -5.80 -9.89
N GLY A 102 -6.74 -5.37 -8.63
CA GLY A 102 -7.34 -4.13 -8.14
C GLY A 102 -6.77 -2.89 -8.82
N ILE A 103 -5.44 -2.80 -8.94
CA ILE A 103 -4.79 -1.68 -9.64
C ILE A 103 -5.22 -1.65 -11.11
N ALA A 104 -5.19 -2.79 -11.80
CA ALA A 104 -5.60 -2.89 -13.19
C ALA A 104 -7.08 -2.51 -13.37
N GLY A 105 -7.97 -3.01 -12.52
CA GLY A 105 -9.40 -2.68 -12.56
C GLY A 105 -9.67 -1.19 -12.33
N ALA A 106 -9.00 -0.57 -11.36
CA ALA A 106 -9.11 0.87 -11.07
C ALA A 106 -8.64 1.74 -12.25
N VAL A 107 -7.57 1.33 -12.94
CA VAL A 107 -7.09 2.02 -14.14
C VAL A 107 -8.08 1.82 -15.29
N LEU A 108 -8.39 0.58 -15.64
CA LEU A 108 -9.23 0.23 -16.81
C LEU A 108 -10.60 0.91 -16.77
N ILE A 109 -11.26 0.91 -15.60
CA ILE A 109 -12.58 1.52 -15.47
C ILE A 109 -12.54 3.04 -15.64
N ASN A 110 -11.41 3.69 -15.33
CA ASN A 110 -11.24 5.13 -15.43
C ASN A 110 -10.64 5.60 -16.75
N VAL A 111 -10.03 4.72 -17.56
CA VAL A 111 -9.50 5.10 -18.89
C VAL A 111 -10.57 5.79 -19.74
N HIS A 112 -11.80 5.28 -19.74
CA HIS A 112 -12.90 5.91 -20.48
C HIS A 112 -13.25 7.30 -19.94
N ARG A 113 -13.28 7.47 -18.61
CA ARG A 113 -13.60 8.76 -17.96
C ARG A 113 -12.53 9.81 -18.21
N LEU A 114 -11.26 9.43 -18.08
CA LEU A 114 -10.13 10.33 -18.37
C LEU A 114 -10.23 10.89 -19.79
N ARG A 115 -10.57 10.03 -20.77
CA ARG A 115 -10.80 10.46 -22.16
C ARG A 115 -12.02 11.36 -22.31
N ARG A 116 -13.14 11.01 -21.67
CA ARG A 116 -14.38 11.80 -21.71
C ARG A 116 -14.21 13.20 -21.12
N TYR A 117 -13.47 13.31 -20.01
CA TYR A 117 -13.19 14.57 -19.34
C TYR A 117 -12.02 15.37 -19.96
N GLY A 118 -11.31 14.78 -20.94
CA GLY A 118 -10.19 15.45 -21.60
C GLY A 118 -8.90 15.52 -20.78
N TYR A 119 -8.74 14.66 -19.76
CA TYR A 119 -7.54 14.64 -18.92
C TYR A 119 -6.48 13.66 -19.42
N ARG A 120 -5.20 14.04 -19.27
CA ARG A 120 -4.08 13.13 -19.51
C ARG A 120 -3.93 12.15 -18.35
N PHE A 121 -3.51 10.92 -18.62
CA PHE A 121 -3.35 9.90 -17.58
C PHE A 121 -2.43 10.37 -16.44
N PHE A 122 -1.26 10.90 -16.77
CA PHE A 122 -0.29 11.34 -15.78
C PHE A 122 -0.69 12.61 -15.03
N GLN A 123 -1.56 13.44 -15.61
CA GLN A 123 -2.13 14.60 -14.91
C GLN A 123 -2.87 14.18 -13.63
N VAL A 124 -3.55 13.02 -13.67
CA VAL A 124 -4.30 12.45 -12.54
C VAL A 124 -3.45 11.44 -11.75
N ALA A 125 -2.60 10.66 -12.43
CA ALA A 125 -1.78 9.64 -11.78
C ALA A 125 -0.64 10.21 -10.93
N ASP A 126 -0.06 11.36 -11.31
CA ASP A 126 1.01 12.00 -10.52
C ASP A 126 0.56 12.42 -9.11
N PRO A 127 -0.54 13.18 -8.93
CA PRO A 127 -1.03 13.44 -7.58
C PRO A 127 -1.55 12.15 -6.92
N GLY A 128 -2.05 11.20 -7.71
CA GLY A 128 -2.45 9.87 -7.23
C GLY A 128 -1.30 9.10 -6.59
N ALA A 129 -0.10 9.13 -7.17
CA ALA A 129 1.07 8.44 -6.62
C ALA A 129 1.47 8.97 -5.24
N VAL A 130 1.37 10.30 -5.03
CA VAL A 130 1.61 10.92 -3.72
C VAL A 130 0.56 10.46 -2.70
N ALA A 131 -0.71 10.47 -3.09
CA ALA A 131 -1.82 10.02 -2.24
C ALA A 131 -1.74 8.53 -1.89
N VAL A 132 -1.38 7.68 -2.86
CA VAL A 132 -1.21 6.23 -2.68
C VAL A 132 -0.06 5.93 -1.72
N ALA A 133 1.08 6.63 -1.83
CA ALA A 133 2.19 6.46 -0.89
C ALA A 133 1.73 6.73 0.56
N LEU A 134 1.00 7.81 0.79
CA LEU A 134 0.44 8.11 2.11
C LEU A 134 -0.54 7.02 2.58
N GLY A 135 -1.44 6.59 1.69
CA GLY A 135 -2.42 5.55 1.99
C GLY A 135 -1.78 4.21 2.36
N ILE A 136 -0.71 3.81 1.68
CA ILE A 136 0.06 2.60 2.00
C ILE A 136 0.71 2.73 3.37
N ALA A 137 1.39 3.84 3.68
CA ALA A 137 2.03 4.04 4.98
C ALA A 137 1.02 3.94 6.13
N ILE A 138 -0.18 4.52 5.97
CA ILE A 138 -1.25 4.42 6.96
C ILE A 138 -1.77 2.97 7.05
N GLY A 139 -2.02 2.32 5.91
CA GLY A 139 -2.50 0.95 5.85
C GLY A 139 -1.58 -0.05 6.55
N ARG A 140 -0.25 0.14 6.44
CA ARG A 140 0.74 -0.70 7.13
C ARG A 140 0.61 -0.67 8.66
N THR A 141 0.03 0.36 9.24
CA THR A 141 -0.26 0.38 10.67
C THR A 141 -1.22 -0.76 11.06
N GLY A 142 -2.18 -1.09 10.19
CA GLY A 142 -3.07 -2.24 10.36
C GLY A 142 -2.31 -3.57 10.38
N ASP A 143 -1.37 -3.76 9.45
CA ASP A 143 -0.50 -4.95 9.39
C ASP A 143 0.33 -5.12 10.66
N LEU A 144 0.87 -4.02 11.19
CA LEU A 144 1.64 -4.04 12.44
C LEU A 144 0.78 -4.48 13.62
N ILE A 145 -0.46 -4.00 13.72
CA ILE A 145 -1.37 -4.35 14.81
C ILE A 145 -1.72 -5.85 14.77
N ILE A 146 -2.00 -6.39 13.58
CA ILE A 146 -2.37 -7.81 13.43
C ILE A 146 -1.17 -8.76 13.44
N GLY A 147 0.05 -8.23 13.34
CA GLY A 147 1.28 -9.03 13.28
C GLY A 147 1.45 -9.78 11.95
N ASP A 148 1.07 -9.15 10.84
CA ASP A 148 1.16 -9.76 9.50
C ASP A 148 2.46 -9.39 8.78
N HIS A 149 2.71 -10.01 7.62
CA HIS A 149 3.88 -9.82 6.76
C HIS A 149 5.21 -10.11 7.48
N LEU A 150 5.20 -11.14 8.32
CA LEU A 150 6.40 -11.62 9.00
C LEU A 150 7.37 -12.25 7.98
N GLY A 151 8.65 -11.92 8.14
CA GLY A 151 9.77 -12.49 7.39
C GLY A 151 10.55 -13.48 8.24
N LYS A 152 11.74 -13.85 7.75
CA LYS A 152 12.60 -14.86 8.37
C LYS A 152 13.03 -14.49 9.80
N PRO A 153 13.36 -15.48 10.65
CA PRO A 153 13.98 -15.25 11.95
C PRO A 153 15.25 -14.42 11.84
N THR A 154 15.43 -13.47 12.76
CA THR A 154 16.55 -12.54 12.74
C THR A 154 16.92 -12.04 14.14
N SER A 155 18.18 -11.63 14.27
CA SER A 155 18.72 -10.95 15.46
C SER A 155 19.16 -9.52 15.16
N TRP A 156 18.64 -8.94 14.08
CA TRP A 156 18.89 -7.56 13.67
C TRP A 156 18.29 -6.54 14.65
N LEU A 157 18.77 -5.29 14.61
CA LEU A 157 18.33 -4.18 15.47
C LEU A 157 16.82 -3.89 15.43
N LEU A 158 16.18 -4.18 14.29
CA LEU A 158 14.73 -4.03 14.11
C LEU A 158 14.03 -5.39 14.04
N ALA A 159 14.57 -6.40 14.73
CA ALA A 159 13.89 -7.66 14.93
C ALA A 159 12.61 -7.40 15.73
N TRP A 160 11.49 -7.90 15.20
CA TRP A 160 10.24 -7.87 15.91
C TRP A 160 10.08 -9.09 16.80
N ARG A 161 9.88 -8.87 18.09
CA ARG A 161 9.70 -9.93 19.07
C ARG A 161 8.23 -10.02 19.45
N TYR A 162 7.68 -11.21 19.27
CA TYR A 162 6.31 -11.51 19.67
C TYR A 162 6.14 -11.32 21.18
N SER A 163 5.13 -10.54 21.58
CA SER A 163 4.87 -10.17 22.99
C SER A 163 3.55 -10.74 23.54
N GLY A 164 2.82 -11.52 22.74
CA GLY A 164 1.50 -12.06 23.07
C GLY A 164 0.42 -11.65 22.07
N GLY A 165 -0.73 -12.32 22.12
CA GLY A 165 -1.87 -12.11 21.22
C GLY A 165 -2.16 -13.32 20.33
N THR A 166 -3.01 -13.14 19.32
CA THR A 166 -3.21 -14.15 18.27
C THR A 166 -2.73 -13.57 16.96
N LEU A 167 -1.69 -14.17 16.38
CA LEU A 167 -1.21 -13.79 15.04
C LEU A 167 -2.29 -14.08 14.00
N ALA A 168 -2.36 -13.22 12.98
CA ALA A 168 -3.23 -13.46 11.84
C ALA A 168 -2.83 -14.76 11.08
N PRO A 169 -3.78 -15.40 10.36
CA PRO A 169 -3.46 -16.53 9.49
C PRO A 169 -2.30 -16.19 8.54
N PRO A 170 -1.38 -17.14 8.25
CA PRO A 170 -1.51 -18.59 8.44
C PRO A 170 -1.06 -19.12 9.82
N PHE A 171 -0.73 -18.27 10.78
CA PHE A 171 -0.26 -18.73 12.08
C PHE A 171 -1.39 -19.32 12.94
N THR A 172 -1.09 -20.44 13.60
CA THR A 172 -1.90 -21.02 14.66
C THR A 172 -1.15 -20.88 15.98
N CYS A 173 -1.75 -20.16 16.94
CA CYS A 173 -1.14 -19.89 18.24
C CYS A 173 -1.80 -20.73 19.34
N ALA A 174 -0.99 -21.47 20.10
CA ALA A 174 -1.41 -22.23 21.28
C ALA A 174 -0.35 -22.09 22.39
N ALA A 175 -0.78 -21.80 23.61
CA ALA A 175 0.10 -21.65 24.78
C ALA A 175 1.34 -20.77 24.52
N GLU A 176 1.15 -19.58 23.94
CA GLU A 176 2.22 -18.59 23.64
C GLU A 176 3.26 -19.05 22.59
N VAL A 177 2.94 -20.11 21.85
CA VAL A 177 3.70 -20.58 20.69
C VAL A 177 2.85 -20.44 19.45
N CYS A 178 3.30 -19.65 18.49
CA CYS A 178 2.66 -19.50 17.20
C CYS A 178 3.46 -20.26 16.13
N GLN A 179 2.78 -21.05 15.32
CA GLN A 179 3.39 -21.82 14.24
C GLN A 179 2.66 -21.61 12.93
N ALA A 180 3.41 -21.55 11.84
CA ALA A 180 2.86 -21.54 10.49
C ALA A 180 3.63 -22.52 9.60
N SER A 181 2.88 -23.27 8.78
CA SER A 181 3.46 -23.98 7.64
C SER A 181 3.60 -23.00 6.49
N LEU A 182 4.83 -22.73 6.10
CA LEU A 182 5.18 -21.87 4.99
C LEU A 182 5.39 -22.73 3.73
N GLN A 183 5.49 -22.07 2.57
CA GLN A 183 5.72 -22.79 1.33
C GLN A 183 7.07 -23.52 1.31
N GLY A 184 7.17 -24.58 0.51
CA GLY A 184 8.38 -25.41 0.45
C GLY A 184 8.53 -26.39 1.62
N GLY A 185 7.48 -26.59 2.41
CA GLY A 185 7.50 -27.48 3.58
C GLY A 185 8.23 -26.88 4.78
N HIS A 186 8.52 -25.58 4.76
CA HIS A 186 9.14 -24.88 5.88
C HIS A 186 8.14 -24.69 7.02
N LEU A 187 8.60 -24.85 8.25
CA LEU A 187 7.81 -24.54 9.44
C LEU A 187 8.46 -23.40 10.18
N GLU A 188 7.69 -22.35 10.46
CA GLU A 188 8.14 -21.25 11.29
C GLU A 188 7.47 -21.33 12.66
N ARG A 189 8.28 -21.26 13.71
CA ARG A 189 7.83 -21.23 15.10
C ARG A 189 8.27 -19.93 15.75
N ILE A 190 7.31 -19.18 16.25
CA ILE A 190 7.51 -17.90 16.92
C ILE A 190 7.04 -18.04 18.36
N THR A 191 7.87 -17.60 19.30
CA THR A 191 7.59 -17.58 20.73
C THR A 191 8.00 -16.24 21.32
N ARG A 192 7.63 -15.99 22.58
CA ARG A 192 8.16 -14.84 23.32
C ARG A 192 9.66 -14.89 23.54
N GLN A 193 10.34 -16.02 23.34
CA GLN A 193 11.78 -16.15 23.55
C GLN A 193 12.59 -16.00 22.26
N GLY A 194 11.94 -16.09 21.10
CA GLY A 194 12.59 -15.98 19.79
C GLY A 194 11.79 -16.69 18.70
N ALA A 195 12.37 -16.73 17.51
CA ALA A 195 11.80 -17.40 16.34
C ALA A 195 12.79 -18.42 15.75
N THR A 196 12.24 -19.50 15.20
CA THR A 196 13.02 -20.55 14.55
C THR A 196 12.32 -20.99 13.27
N LEU A 197 13.10 -21.15 12.22
CA LEU A 197 12.69 -21.67 10.93
C LEU A 197 13.24 -23.08 10.75
N PHE A 198 12.37 -24.01 10.37
CA PHE A 198 12.67 -25.40 10.11
C PHE A 198 12.48 -25.74 8.63
N ASP A 199 13.26 -26.70 8.13
CA ASP A 199 13.01 -27.33 6.84
C ASP A 199 11.93 -28.42 6.93
N SER A 200 11.64 -29.07 5.80
CA SER A 200 10.66 -30.16 5.72
C SER A 200 11.04 -31.40 6.53
N ASN A 201 12.31 -31.56 6.88
CA ASN A 201 12.84 -32.68 7.65
C ASN A 201 12.99 -32.34 9.14
N GLY A 202 12.63 -31.12 9.55
CA GLY A 202 12.76 -30.62 10.91
C GLY A 202 14.15 -30.07 11.27
N ALA A 203 15.06 -29.92 10.31
CA ALA A 203 16.35 -29.29 10.52
C ALA A 203 16.20 -27.76 10.67
N ILE A 204 16.98 -27.16 11.56
CA ILE A 204 16.95 -25.73 11.81
C ILE A 204 17.66 -24.99 10.67
N LEU A 205 16.95 -24.13 9.96
CA LEU A 205 17.48 -23.29 8.88
C LEU A 205 17.91 -21.90 9.35
N ALA A 206 17.17 -21.32 10.30
CA ALA A 206 17.47 -20.00 10.86
C ALA A 206 16.89 -19.85 12.26
N GLN A 207 17.56 -19.04 13.09
CA GLN A 207 17.12 -18.68 14.44
C GLN A 207 17.40 -17.21 14.73
N GLY A 208 16.55 -16.58 15.53
CA GLY A 208 16.74 -15.20 15.95
C GLY A 208 15.94 -14.84 17.19
N VAL A 209 16.27 -13.69 17.79
CA VAL A 209 15.51 -13.14 18.94
C VAL A 209 14.09 -12.71 18.57
N GLY A 210 13.79 -12.64 17.27
CA GLY A 210 12.49 -12.35 16.69
C GLY A 210 12.48 -12.64 15.20
N VAL A 211 11.57 -12.01 14.46
CA VAL A 211 11.45 -12.11 12.99
C VAL A 211 11.60 -10.74 12.34
N HIS A 212 11.93 -10.72 11.05
CA HIS A 212 11.84 -9.50 10.26
C HIS A 212 10.38 -9.04 10.17
N GLN A 213 10.07 -7.83 10.62
CA GLN A 213 8.74 -7.25 10.44
C GLN A 213 8.72 -6.41 9.17
N THR A 214 8.41 -7.04 8.03
CA THR A 214 8.51 -6.38 6.72
C THR A 214 7.46 -5.29 6.52
N ALA A 215 6.31 -5.36 7.20
CA ALA A 215 5.34 -4.26 7.21
C ALA A 215 5.90 -2.99 7.86
N LEU A 216 6.76 -3.13 8.89
CA LEU A 216 7.40 -1.98 9.54
C LEU A 216 8.42 -1.33 8.60
N TYR A 217 9.20 -2.15 7.90
CA TYR A 217 10.17 -1.67 6.94
C TYR A 217 9.47 -0.93 5.78
N ASP A 218 8.41 -1.51 5.22
CA ASP A 218 7.62 -0.90 4.15
C ASP A 218 6.95 0.40 4.61
N MET A 219 6.40 0.44 5.83
CA MET A 219 5.83 1.66 6.39
C MET A 219 6.85 2.81 6.42
N ILE A 220 8.07 2.54 6.91
CA ILE A 220 9.14 3.53 6.98
C ILE A 220 9.58 3.96 5.59
N LEU A 221 9.87 3.00 4.70
CA LEU A 221 10.35 3.27 3.34
C LEU A 221 9.32 4.03 2.51
N VAL A 222 8.03 3.68 2.64
CA VAL A 222 6.94 4.36 1.94
C VAL A 222 6.65 5.73 2.54
N ALA A 223 6.80 5.93 3.85
CA ALA A 223 6.70 7.26 4.45
C ALA A 223 7.82 8.19 3.94
N LEU A 224 9.04 7.67 3.80
CA LEU A 224 10.16 8.40 3.17
C LEU A 224 9.88 8.69 1.69
N LEU A 225 9.31 7.72 0.96
CA LEU A 225 8.88 7.91 -0.43
C LEU A 225 7.80 8.99 -0.55
N PHE A 226 6.80 8.98 0.34
CA PHE A 226 5.81 10.04 0.41
C PHE A 226 6.47 11.40 0.64
N GLY A 227 7.39 11.51 1.60
CA GLY A 227 8.15 12.75 1.87
C GLY A 227 8.94 13.23 0.65
N LEU A 228 9.60 12.31 -0.06
CA LEU A 228 10.31 12.61 -1.31
C LEU A 228 9.34 13.11 -2.39
N LEU A 229 8.25 12.37 -2.66
CA LEU A 229 7.27 12.77 -3.68
C LEU A 229 6.60 14.10 -3.32
N TRP A 230 6.30 14.31 -2.04
CA TRP A 230 5.79 15.56 -1.49
C TRP A 230 6.75 16.72 -1.73
N PHE A 231 8.06 16.51 -1.55
CA PHE A 231 9.08 17.49 -1.87
C PHE A 231 9.20 17.74 -3.37
N LEU A 232 9.23 16.68 -4.19
CA LEU A 232 9.37 16.77 -5.64
C LEU A 232 8.20 17.51 -6.29
N GLN A 233 6.98 17.37 -5.77
CA GLN A 233 5.80 18.04 -6.32
C GLN A 233 5.72 19.54 -6.04
N LYS A 234 6.55 20.08 -5.12
CA LYS A 234 6.56 21.52 -4.83
C LYS A 234 7.08 22.35 -6.00
N ARG A 235 7.77 21.72 -6.96
CA ARG A 235 8.28 22.37 -8.18
C ARG A 235 7.59 21.79 -9.41
N PRO A 236 7.30 22.61 -10.44
CA PRO A 236 6.72 22.12 -11.68
C PRO A 236 7.67 21.11 -12.33
N ARG A 237 7.11 19.96 -12.72
CA ARG A 237 7.85 18.83 -13.30
C ARG A 237 7.06 18.28 -14.48
N ARG A 238 7.75 17.60 -15.40
CA ARG A 238 7.12 16.82 -16.47
C ARG A 238 6.11 15.84 -15.87
N GLU A 239 4.94 15.75 -16.48
CA GLU A 239 3.92 14.76 -16.16
C GLU A 239 4.48 13.34 -16.20
N GLY A 240 4.13 12.56 -15.18
CA GLY A 240 4.52 11.16 -14.99
C GLY A 240 5.78 11.00 -14.16
N VAL A 241 6.54 12.07 -13.89
CA VAL A 241 7.75 11.97 -13.06
C VAL A 241 7.43 11.47 -11.66
N LEU A 242 6.32 11.90 -11.04
CA LEU A 242 5.97 11.45 -9.69
C LEU A 242 5.51 9.99 -9.70
N THR A 243 4.63 9.61 -10.64
CA THR A 243 4.18 8.22 -10.79
C THR A 243 5.34 7.26 -11.09
N LEU A 244 6.25 7.61 -12.00
CA LEU A 244 7.38 6.75 -12.34
C LEU A 244 8.43 6.71 -11.22
N THR A 245 8.64 7.81 -10.49
CA THR A 245 9.51 7.80 -9.30
C THR A 245 8.94 6.89 -8.23
N PHE A 246 7.62 6.93 -8.00
CA PHE A 246 6.93 6.00 -7.12
C PHE A 246 7.14 4.55 -7.59
N GLY A 247 6.84 4.23 -8.85
CA GLY A 247 6.99 2.88 -9.41
C GLY A 247 8.41 2.34 -9.30
N LEU A 248 9.41 3.18 -9.57
CA LEU A 248 10.83 2.85 -9.42
C LEU A 248 11.19 2.54 -7.97
N LEU A 249 10.97 3.48 -7.06
CA LEU A 249 11.45 3.36 -5.68
C LEU A 249 10.66 2.30 -4.91
N TYR A 250 9.35 2.29 -5.04
CA TYR A 250 8.51 1.27 -4.42
C TYR A 250 8.82 -0.14 -4.96
N GLY A 251 9.06 -0.26 -6.27
CA GLY A 251 9.54 -1.52 -6.86
C GLY A 251 10.87 -1.99 -6.26
N CYS A 252 11.84 -1.08 -6.10
CA CYS A 252 13.11 -1.41 -5.43
C CYS A 252 12.92 -1.85 -3.97
N PHE A 253 12.07 -1.17 -3.19
CA PHE A 253 11.79 -1.54 -1.81
C PHE A 253 11.16 -2.93 -1.73
N ARG A 254 10.19 -3.22 -2.61
CA ARG A 254 9.56 -4.53 -2.69
C ARG A 254 10.52 -5.66 -3.03
N LEU A 255 11.53 -5.43 -3.88
CA LEU A 255 12.55 -6.44 -4.15
C LEU A 255 13.34 -6.82 -2.90
N LEU A 256 13.68 -5.82 -2.07
CA LEU A 256 14.44 -6.00 -0.84
C LEU A 256 13.60 -6.69 0.25
N GLU A 257 12.41 -6.19 0.51
CA GLU A 257 11.52 -6.71 1.56
C GLU A 257 11.10 -8.15 1.30
N ASP A 258 10.74 -8.45 0.08
CA ASP A 258 10.25 -9.77 -0.29
C ASP A 258 11.37 -10.83 -0.24
N SER A 259 12.64 -10.41 -0.37
CA SER A 259 13.80 -11.28 -0.13
C SER A 259 13.92 -11.73 1.34
N LEU A 260 13.36 -10.96 2.28
CA LEU A 260 13.32 -11.29 3.70
C LEU A 260 12.19 -12.26 4.03
N ARG A 261 11.26 -12.51 3.10
CA ARG A 261 10.09 -13.38 3.30
C ARG A 261 10.30 -14.78 2.73
N ILE A 262 9.39 -15.68 3.07
CA ILE A 262 9.33 -17.06 2.57
C ILE A 262 8.02 -17.21 1.81
N ASP A 263 8.05 -16.81 0.54
CA ASP A 263 6.90 -16.79 -0.36
C ASP A 263 7.12 -17.68 -1.59
N LYS A 264 6.04 -17.89 -2.37
CA LYS A 264 6.08 -18.67 -3.60
C LYS A 264 7.06 -18.10 -4.61
N ARG A 265 8.05 -18.90 -5.01
CA ARG A 265 9.00 -18.56 -6.06
C ARG A 265 8.56 -19.10 -7.42
N PHE A 266 8.78 -18.29 -8.44
CA PHE A 266 8.61 -18.63 -9.84
C PHE A 266 10.00 -18.48 -10.49
N GLY A 267 10.79 -19.55 -10.46
CA GLY A 267 12.21 -19.50 -10.78
C GLY A 267 13.02 -18.86 -9.63
N PRO A 268 13.94 -17.91 -9.90
CA PRO A 268 14.80 -17.34 -8.86
C PRO A 268 14.08 -16.37 -7.92
N LEU A 269 12.98 -15.77 -8.38
CA LEU A 269 12.27 -14.67 -7.71
C LEU A 269 10.83 -15.05 -7.39
N THR A 270 10.21 -14.36 -6.43
CA THR A 270 8.79 -14.47 -6.13
C THR A 270 7.93 -13.72 -7.16
N GLY A 271 6.61 -13.94 -7.14
CA GLY A 271 5.69 -13.23 -8.04
C GLY A 271 5.68 -11.71 -7.81
N SER A 272 5.71 -11.29 -6.54
CA SER A 272 5.85 -9.88 -6.14
C SER A 272 7.18 -9.30 -6.61
N GLN A 273 8.29 -10.05 -6.52
CA GLN A 273 9.58 -9.59 -7.02
C GLN A 273 9.60 -9.43 -8.55
N TRP A 274 9.03 -10.36 -9.31
CA TRP A 274 8.94 -10.22 -10.77
C TRP A 274 8.20 -8.95 -11.19
N THR A 275 7.06 -8.69 -10.55
CA THR A 275 6.25 -7.51 -10.85
C THR A 275 6.93 -6.22 -10.40
N ALA A 276 7.53 -6.20 -9.21
CA ALA A 276 8.32 -5.09 -8.72
C ALA A 276 9.51 -4.76 -9.62
N LEU A 277 10.25 -5.78 -10.07
CA LEU A 277 11.37 -5.63 -11.00
C LEU A 277 10.90 -5.03 -12.33
N THR A 278 9.81 -5.57 -12.89
CA THR A 278 9.25 -5.09 -14.16
C THR A 278 8.87 -3.62 -14.08
N VAL A 279 8.12 -3.24 -13.04
CA VAL A 279 7.68 -1.84 -12.82
C VAL A 279 8.88 -0.92 -12.60
N ALA A 280 9.87 -1.37 -11.81
CA ALA A 280 11.07 -0.56 -11.54
C ALA A 280 11.90 -0.33 -12.80
N VAL A 281 12.14 -1.37 -13.59
CA VAL A 281 12.92 -1.28 -14.85
C VAL A 281 12.22 -0.40 -15.87
N ILE A 282 10.91 -0.60 -16.09
CA ILE A 282 10.13 0.24 -17.00
C ILE A 282 10.15 1.70 -16.54
N SER A 283 9.95 1.95 -15.24
CA SER A 283 9.96 3.31 -14.71
C SER A 283 11.31 3.99 -14.88
N ALA A 284 12.41 3.28 -14.58
CA ALA A 284 13.77 3.77 -14.77
C ALA A 284 14.05 4.06 -16.25
N ALA A 285 13.71 3.14 -17.15
CA ALA A 285 13.94 3.29 -18.58
C ALA A 285 13.20 4.51 -19.14
N ILE A 286 11.93 4.73 -18.76
CA ILE A 286 11.15 5.90 -19.19
C ILE A 286 11.74 7.20 -18.63
N LEU A 287 12.10 7.23 -17.34
CA LEU A 287 12.72 8.41 -16.72
C LEU A 287 14.07 8.77 -17.37
N LEU A 288 14.90 7.78 -17.66
CA LEU A 288 16.19 7.97 -18.35
C LEU A 288 15.99 8.42 -19.78
N TRP A 289 15.05 7.82 -20.51
CA TRP A 289 14.72 8.23 -21.87
C TRP A 289 14.21 9.67 -21.94
N TRP A 290 13.35 10.08 -21.00
CA TRP A 290 12.85 11.46 -20.90
C TRP A 290 13.91 12.50 -20.59
N ARG A 291 15.07 12.11 -20.05
CA ARG A 291 16.22 13.02 -19.89
C ARG A 291 16.73 13.54 -21.23
N PHE A 292 16.57 12.76 -22.30
CA PHE A 292 17.07 13.08 -23.63
C PHE A 292 15.98 13.61 -24.58
N GLN A 293 14.72 13.64 -24.12
CA GLN A 293 13.59 14.14 -24.91
C GLN A 293 13.30 15.61 -24.56
N PRO A 294 12.75 16.39 -25.51
CA PRO A 294 12.23 17.73 -25.22
C PRO A 294 11.23 17.70 -24.05
N GLY A 295 11.14 18.81 -23.32
CA GLY A 295 10.25 18.94 -22.17
C GLY A 295 8.81 18.61 -22.54
N GLY A 296 8.26 17.55 -21.94
CA GLY A 296 6.85 17.21 -22.06
C GLY A 296 5.95 18.16 -21.26
N PRO A 297 4.62 18.01 -21.32
CA PRO A 297 3.70 18.81 -20.53
C PRO A 297 4.09 18.76 -19.05
N ALA A 298 4.21 19.94 -18.43
CA ALA A 298 4.54 20.06 -17.03
C ALA A 298 3.27 20.09 -16.18
N VAL A 299 3.28 19.34 -15.08
CA VAL A 299 2.30 19.46 -14.02
C VAL A 299 2.44 20.84 -13.39
N ARG A 300 1.35 21.63 -13.36
CA ARG A 300 1.31 22.88 -12.59
C ARG A 300 1.64 22.58 -11.14
N SER A 301 2.58 23.31 -10.55
CA SER A 301 2.91 23.17 -9.14
C SER A 301 1.68 23.44 -8.28
N VAL A 302 1.56 22.74 -7.16
CA VAL A 302 0.58 23.10 -6.14
C VAL A 302 1.00 24.45 -5.56
N GLU A 303 0.36 25.53 -5.99
CA GLU A 303 0.58 26.85 -5.39
C GLU A 303 0.13 26.82 -3.92
N PRO A 304 0.88 27.46 -3.00
CA PRO A 304 0.36 27.72 -1.67
C PRO A 304 -0.91 28.57 -1.81
N VAL A 305 -1.94 28.26 -1.02
CA VAL A 305 -3.14 29.10 -0.93
C VAL A 305 -2.66 30.49 -0.55
N GLN A 306 -2.75 31.44 -1.48
CA GLN A 306 -2.62 32.85 -1.13
C GLN A 306 -3.82 33.15 -0.24
N ASP A 307 -3.54 33.46 1.03
CA ASP A 307 -4.51 34.02 1.94
C ASP A 307 -4.95 35.35 1.30
N GLN A 308 -6.06 35.31 0.54
CA GLN A 308 -6.71 36.54 0.12
C GLN A 308 -7.28 37.12 1.40
N GLY A 309 -6.52 38.06 1.98
CA GLY A 309 -6.94 38.82 3.15
C GLY A 309 -8.38 39.25 2.94
N GLY A 310 -9.25 38.86 3.88
CA GLY A 310 -10.65 39.22 3.84
C GLY A 310 -10.79 40.74 3.83
N GLU A 311 -11.11 41.31 2.68
CA GLU A 311 -11.84 42.56 2.64
C GLU A 311 -13.21 42.26 3.24
N ALA A 312 -13.42 42.79 4.45
CA ALA A 312 -14.72 42.82 5.08
C ALA A 312 -15.71 43.51 4.11
N PRO A 313 -16.94 43.01 3.95
CA PRO A 313 -17.94 43.72 3.17
C PRO A 313 -18.17 45.11 3.77
N GLU A 314 -18.04 46.16 2.96
CA GLU A 314 -18.50 47.50 3.31
C GLU A 314 -19.98 47.44 3.71
N GLU A 315 -20.28 47.86 4.94
CA GLU A 315 -21.66 48.06 5.40
C GLU A 315 -22.32 49.15 4.52
N PRO A 316 -23.53 48.93 3.98
CA PRO A 316 -24.22 49.96 3.23
C PRO A 316 -24.63 51.11 4.15
N GLU A 317 -24.31 52.34 3.74
CA GLU A 317 -24.76 53.59 4.39
C GLU A 317 -26.29 53.60 4.55
N PRO A 318 -26.82 54.04 5.71
CA PRO A 318 -28.25 54.14 5.91
C PRO A 318 -28.85 55.24 5.03
N GLU A 319 -29.79 54.86 4.16
CA GLU A 319 -30.62 55.79 3.39
C GLU A 319 -31.28 56.82 4.33
N ALA A 320 -30.97 58.09 4.10
CA ALA A 320 -31.63 59.20 4.75
C ALA A 320 -33.09 59.28 4.28
N LEU A 321 -34.02 59.03 5.20
CA LEU A 321 -35.44 59.36 5.05
C LEU A 321 -35.61 60.89 5.01
N THR A 322 -35.90 61.43 3.82
CA THR A 322 -36.58 62.73 3.62
C THR A 322 -37.49 62.66 2.42
#